data_AF-A0A820MQL0-F1
#
_entry.id   AF-A0A820MQL0-F1
#
_cell.length_a   1.000
_cell.length_b   1.000
_cell.length_c   1.000
_cell.angle_alpha   90.00
_cell.angle_beta   90.00
_cell.angle_gamma   90.00
#
_symmetry.space_group_name_H-M   'P 1'
#
loop_
_entity.id
_entity.type
_entity.pdbx_description
1 polymer ?
#
loop_
_entity_poly.entity_id
_entity_poly.type
_entity_poly.pdbx_seq_one_letter_code
_entity_poly.pdbx_strand_id
1 'polypeptide(L)'
;MALFQIVAVLVFNGPNAASLIYQVITTNVTKDSYRRAVEQSITSFIATYYYGQYASSFYCYCLSKRFRNQLVVSVKEVVGNVHANQVFPNNQQSGTRT
;
A
#
# COMPACT_ATOMS: atom_id res chain seq x y z
N MET A 1 -3.78 -15.64 10.81
CA MET A 1 -2.78 -15.10 9.87
C MET A 1 -3.13 -15.47 8.44
N ALA A 2 -2.89 -16.71 7.99
CA ALA A 2 -3.14 -17.12 6.61
C ALA A 2 -4.60 -16.88 6.15
N LEU A 3 -5.59 -17.31 6.94
CA LEU A 3 -7.02 -17.08 6.65
C LEU A 3 -7.37 -15.60 6.47
N PHE A 4 -6.80 -14.71 7.29
CA PHE A 4 -7.04 -13.27 7.19
C PHE A 4 -6.38 -12.67 5.93
N GLN A 5 -5.18 -13.13 5.58
CA GLN A 5 -4.52 -12.71 4.34
C GLN A 5 -5.28 -13.18 3.10
N ILE A 6 -5.78 -14.42 3.10
CA ILE A 6 -6.59 -14.95 2.00
C ILE A 6 -7.88 -14.12 1.83
N VAL A 7 -8.59 -13.85 2.93
CA VAL A 7 -9.79 -13.01 2.91
C VAL A 7 -9.47 -11.59 2.43
N ALA A 8 -8.39 -10.97 2.91
CA ALA A 8 -7.97 -9.66 2.46
C ALA A 8 -7.66 -9.65 0.95
N VAL A 9 -6.90 -10.63 0.46
CA VAL A 9 -6.61 -10.77 -0.97
C VAL A 9 -7.90 -10.86 -1.79
N LEU A 10 -8.85 -11.72 -1.38
CA LEU A 10 -10.13 -11.88 -2.08
C LEU A 10 -10.97 -10.60 -2.08
N VAL A 11 -11.08 -9.95 -0.92
CA VAL A 11 -11.87 -8.73 -0.73
C VAL A 11 -11.32 -7.60 -1.59
N PHE A 12 -10.00 -7.39 -1.63
CA PHE A 12 -9.39 -6.29 -2.39
C PHE A 12 -9.16 -6.60 -3.89
N ASN A 13 -8.87 -7.85 -4.25
CA ASN A 13 -8.65 -8.22 -5.67
C ASN A 13 -9.94 -8.52 -6.43
N GLY A 14 -10.96 -9.07 -5.77
CA GLY A 14 -12.21 -9.46 -6.41
C GLY A 14 -12.87 -8.32 -7.20
N PRO A 15 -13.11 -7.15 -6.58
CA PRO A 15 -13.68 -5.99 -7.26
C PRO A 15 -12.81 -5.50 -8.42
N ASN A 16 -11.49 -5.51 -8.27
CA ASN A 16 -10.56 -5.09 -9.32
C ASN A 16 -10.63 -6.02 -10.54
N ALA A 17 -10.58 -7.34 -10.32
CA ALA A 17 -10.71 -8.32 -11.39
C ALA A 17 -12.07 -8.23 -12.09
N ALA A 18 -13.16 -8.06 -11.32
CA ALA A 18 -14.50 -7.88 -11.88
C ALA A 18 -14.61 -6.61 -12.74
N SER A 19 -14.02 -5.49 -12.29
CA SER A 19 -13.98 -4.24 -13.06
C SER A 19 -13.23 -4.39 -14.37
N LEU A 20 -12.08 -5.07 -14.37
CA LEU A 20 -11.29 -5.31 -15.59
C LEU A 20 -12.05 -6.20 -16.59
N ILE A 21 -12.68 -7.27 -16.11
CA ILE A 21 -13.51 -8.15 -16.95
C ILE A 21 -14.69 -7.36 -17.55
N TYR A 22 -15.37 -6.55 -16.72
CA TYR A 22 -16.48 -5.71 -17.18
C TYR A 22 -16.05 -4.71 -18.26
N GLN A 23 -14.89 -4.06 -18.11
CA GLN A 23 -14.36 -3.15 -19.12
C GLN A 23 -14.10 -3.86 -20.45
N VAL A 24 -13.46 -5.03 -20.42
CA VAL A 24 -13.19 -5.84 -21.62
C VAL A 24 -14.51 -6.20 -22.33
N ILE A 25 -15.49 -6.75 -21.61
CA ILE A 25 -16.77 -7.17 -22.17
C ILE A 25 -17.55 -5.99 -22.77
N THR A 26 -17.46 -4.81 -22.15
CA THR A 26 -18.24 -3.63 -22.55
C THR A 26 -17.49 -2.65 -23.47
N THR A 27 -16.30 -3.01 -23.95
CA THR A 27 -15.45 -2.14 -24.78
C THR A 27 -16.18 -1.62 -26.03
N ASN A 28 -16.98 -2.48 -26.68
CA ASN A 28 -17.69 -2.16 -27.92
C ASN A 28 -19.14 -1.71 -27.70
N VAL A 29 -19.56 -1.53 -26.45
CA VAL A 29 -20.92 -1.08 -26.13
C VAL A 29 -20.96 0.44 -26.18
N THR A 30 -21.83 1.01 -27.01
CA THR A 30 -22.09 2.45 -27.01
C THR A 30 -22.72 2.86 -25.68
N LYS A 31 -22.01 3.70 -24.92
CA LYS A 31 -22.43 4.17 -23.59
C LYS A 31 -22.86 5.62 -23.66
N ASP A 32 -23.98 5.94 -23.01
CA ASP A 32 -24.36 7.32 -22.65
C ASP A 32 -23.24 7.96 -21.79
N SER A 33 -23.08 9.28 -21.94
CA SER A 33 -22.33 10.16 -21.06
C SER A 33 -22.53 9.88 -19.57
N TYR A 34 -23.76 9.71 -19.09
CA TYR A 34 -24.04 9.39 -17.68
C TYR A 34 -23.42 8.05 -17.28
N ARG A 35 -23.65 7.02 -18.10
CA ARG A 35 -23.08 5.68 -17.85
C ARG A 35 -21.55 5.70 -17.82
N ARG A 36 -20.89 6.45 -18.71
CA ARG A 36 -19.42 6.58 -18.72
C ARG A 36 -18.91 7.24 -17.44
N ALA A 37 -19.58 8.31 -16.98
CA ALA A 37 -19.18 9.01 -15.76
C ALA A 37 -19.29 8.10 -14.52
N VAL A 38 -20.37 7.32 -14.43
CA VAL A 38 -20.56 6.34 -13.34
C VAL A 38 -19.49 5.25 -13.39
N GLU A 39 -19.23 4.66 -14.56
CA GLU A 39 -18.21 3.62 -14.72
C GLU A 39 -16.80 4.14 -14.38
N GLN A 40 -16.49 5.38 -14.74
CA GLN A 40 -15.22 6.01 -14.39
C GLN A 40 -15.10 6.20 -12.87
N SER A 41 -16.15 6.68 -12.21
CA SER A 41 -16.17 6.81 -10.74
C SER A 41 -15.98 5.47 -10.03
N ILE A 42 -16.67 4.42 -10.49
CA ILE A 42 -16.54 3.05 -9.96
C ILE A 42 -15.11 2.54 -10.17
N THR A 43 -14.55 2.72 -11.37
CA THR A 43 -13.18 2.28 -11.69
C THR A 43 -12.16 2.98 -10.79
N SER A 44 -12.29 4.30 -10.60
CA SER A 44 -11.41 5.07 -9.72
C SER A 44 -11.52 4.61 -8.26
N PHE A 45 -12.74 4.39 -7.77
CA PHE A 45 -12.96 3.85 -6.43
C PHE A 45 -12.29 2.47 -6.26
N ILE A 46 -12.49 1.56 -7.21
CA ILE A 46 -11.91 0.21 -7.17
C ILE A 46 -10.38 0.25 -7.22
N ALA A 47 -9.79 1.16 -8.02
CA ALA A 47 -8.34 1.35 -8.07
C ALA A 47 -7.79 1.80 -6.72
N THR A 48 -8.43 2.76 -6.04
CA THR A 48 -8.04 3.18 -4.69
C THR A 48 -8.24 2.05 -3.67
N TYR A 49 -9.35 1.33 -3.77
CA TYR A 49 -9.70 0.22 -2.90
C TYR A 49 -8.67 -0.91 -2.95
N TYR A 50 -8.18 -1.25 -4.15
CA TYR A 50 -7.15 -2.27 -4.35
C TYR A 50 -5.87 -1.99 -3.54
N TYR A 51 -5.43 -0.73 -3.44
CA TYR A 51 -4.26 -0.37 -2.63
C TYR A 51 -4.44 -0.66 -1.13
N GLY A 52 -5.68 -0.75 -0.64
CA GLY A 52 -5.99 -1.18 0.73
C GLY A 52 -5.45 -2.58 1.07
N GLN A 53 -5.23 -3.43 0.07
CA GLN A 53 -4.62 -4.75 0.24
C GLN A 53 -3.22 -4.68 0.89
N TYR A 54 -2.39 -3.73 0.47
CA TYR A 54 -1.03 -3.60 0.98
C TYR A 54 -1.03 -3.19 2.46
N ALA A 55 -1.89 -2.23 2.82
CA ALA A 55 -2.08 -1.81 4.20
C ALA A 55 -2.60 -2.96 5.08
N SER A 56 -3.63 -3.67 4.63
CA SER A 56 -4.19 -4.80 5.38
C SER A 56 -3.20 -5.94 5.61
N SER A 57 -2.32 -6.20 4.62
CA SER A 57 -1.26 -7.21 4.75
C SER A 57 -0.26 -6.82 5.83
N PHE A 58 0.15 -5.55 5.87
CA PHE A 58 1.01 -5.01 6.94
C PHE A 58 0.37 -5.16 8.33
N TYR A 59 -0.91 -4.79 8.48
CA TYR A 59 -1.64 -4.99 9.74
C TYR A 59 -1.67 -6.46 10.15
N CYS A 60 -1.88 -7.37 9.19
CA CYS A 60 -1.85 -8.79 9.45
C CYS A 60 -0.48 -9.19 10.01
N TYR A 61 0.64 -8.79 9.42
CA TYR A 61 1.97 -9.13 9.95
C TYR A 61 2.21 -8.57 11.36
N CYS A 62 1.72 -7.37 11.68
CA CYS A 62 1.81 -6.77 13.02
C CYS A 62 1.12 -7.59 14.12
N LEU A 63 0.16 -8.46 13.77
CA LEU A 63 -0.44 -9.40 14.73
C LEU A 63 0.59 -10.42 15.24
N SER A 64 1.67 -10.69 14.51
CA SER A 64 2.75 -11.57 14.96
C SER A 64 3.63 -10.85 15.98
N LYS A 65 3.80 -11.44 17.18
CA LYS A 65 4.70 -10.90 18.22
C LYS A 65 6.13 -10.74 17.70
N ARG A 66 6.62 -11.71 16.91
CA ARG A 66 7.99 -11.68 16.35
C ARG A 66 8.18 -10.50 15.40
N PHE A 67 7.26 -10.34 14.45
CA PHE A 67 7.32 -9.24 13.48
C PHE A 67 7.19 -7.89 14.17
N ARG A 68 6.29 -7.76 15.15
CA ARG A 68 6.09 -6.54 15.92
C ARG A 68 7.35 -6.12 16.68
N ASN A 69 8.04 -7.07 17.32
CA ASN A 69 9.28 -6.77 18.02
C ASN A 69 10.39 -6.31 17.05
N GLN A 70 10.51 -6.94 15.89
CA GLN A 70 11.45 -6.50 14.85
C GLN A 70 11.10 -5.10 14.34
N LEU A 71 9.82 -4.84 14.07
CA LEU A 71 9.35 -3.52 13.64
C LEU A 71 9.68 -2.43 14.67
N VAL A 72 9.46 -2.68 15.97
CA VAL A 72 9.79 -1.72 17.03
C VAL A 72 11.29 -1.43 17.08
N VAL A 73 12.14 -2.44 16.91
CA VAL A 73 13.60 -2.24 16.85
C VAL A 73 13.97 -1.38 15.65
N SER A 74 13.51 -1.74 14.45
CA SER A 74 13.81 -0.98 13.22
C SER A 74 13.31 0.47 13.28
N VAL A 75 12.12 0.72 13.84
CA VAL A 75 11.60 2.09 14.03
C VAL A 75 12.47 2.87 15.01
N LYS A 76 12.91 2.27 16.12
CA LYS A 76 13.81 2.92 17.09
C LYS A 76 15.16 3.28 16.47
N GLU A 77 15.72 2.39 15.64
CA GLU A 77 16.97 2.66 14.92
C GLU A 77 16.83 3.83 13.94
N VAL A 78 15.75 3.86 13.15
CA VAL A 78 15.49 4.96 12.20
C VAL A 78 15.29 6.28 12.94
N VAL A 79 14.45 6.31 13.98
CA VAL A 79 14.20 7.52 14.77
C VAL A 79 15.48 7.97 15.50
N GLY A 80 16.24 7.03 16.07
CA GLY A 80 17.52 7.32 16.71
C GLY A 80 18.55 7.91 15.75
N ASN A 81 18.65 7.38 14.52
CA ASN A 81 19.54 7.90 13.48
C ASN A 81 19.10 9.29 12.98
N VAL A 82 17.80 9.53 12.83
CA VAL A 82 17.27 10.87 12.50
C VAL A 82 17.60 11.87 13.60
N HIS A 83 17.43 11.48 14.87
CA HIS A 83 17.74 12.33 16.01
C HIS A 83 19.24 12.63 16.11
N ALA A 84 20.10 11.62 15.90
CA ALA A 84 21.56 11.80 15.88
C ALA A 84 22.03 12.76 14.77
N ASN A 85 21.44 12.65 13.57
CA ASN A 85 21.76 13.52 12.44
C ASN A 85 21.25 14.97 12.61
N GLN A 86 20.18 15.18 13.39
CA GLN A 86 19.68 16.51 13.72
C GLN A 86 20.46 17.18 14.87
N VAL A 87 20.99 16.41 15.82
CA VAL A 87 21.77 16.93 16.96
C VAL A 87 23.25 17.15 16.59
N PHE A 88 23.80 16.41 15.62
CA PHE A 88 25.19 16.56 15.15
C PHE A 88 25.31 16.65 13.62
N PRO A 89 24.89 17.75 12.99
CA PRO A 89 24.85 17.86 11.53
C PRO A 89 26.22 17.94 10.82
N ASN A 90 27.36 18.04 11.54
CA ASN A 90 28.64 18.45 10.95
C ASN A 90 29.80 17.43 10.97
N ASN A 91 29.61 16.18 11.39
CA ASN A 91 30.72 15.23 11.46
C ASN A 91 30.96 14.36 10.20
N GLN A 92 30.26 14.59 9.08
CA GLN A 92 30.44 13.81 7.85
C GLN A 92 31.26 14.50 6.73
N GLN A 93 31.79 15.71 6.92
CA GLN A 93 32.61 16.37 5.90
C GLN A 93 34.12 16.48 6.19
N SER A 94 34.61 15.99 7.32
CA SER A 94 36.03 16.11 7.69
C SER A 94 36.78 14.76 7.63
N GLY A 95 36.78 14.12 6.47
CA GLY A 95 37.49 12.85 6.26
C GLY A 95 38.25 12.72 4.94
N THR A 96 38.36 13.79 4.15
CA THR A 96 39.16 13.78 2.91
C THR A 96 39.99 15.05 2.81
N ARG A 97 41.07 15.11 3.58
CA ARG A 97 42.20 15.99 3.27
C ARG A 97 43.51 15.22 3.45
N THR A 98 44.14 15.02 2.29
CA THR A 98 45.56 14.75 1.99
C THR A 98 46.18 13.49 2.55
#